data_AF-A0A7M3ZV93-F1
#
_entry.id   AF-A0A7M3ZV93-F1
#
_cell.length_a   1.000
_cell.length_b   1.000
_cell.length_c   1.000
_cell.angle_alpha   90.00
_cell.angle_beta   90.00
_cell.angle_gamma   90.00
#
_symmetry.space_group_name_H-M   'P 1'
#
loop_
_entity.id
_entity.type
_entity.pdbx_description
1 polymer ?
#
loop_
_entity_poly.entity_id
_entity_poly.type
_entity_poly.pdbx_seq_one_letter_code
_entity_poly.pdbx_strand_id
1 'polypeptide(L)'
;MRKQEKIGYGLVAAAVVLVLLGTIGLTLDGEVNDVPTPNVPEKTFFGDEALPENGLATFISAELTLTWDRNDIYVVIVDEDEKDRCESIPIGLVNGGSTTACTPYDSDMLAAGTDGDAGFSWTVEPGVHFAGIGTMDEGLPAGTDVNLTYSVHLQASFVAYFLFALVGVGGLAYTRME
;
A
#
# COMPACT_ATOMS: atom_id res chain seq x y z
N MET A 1 -33.53 -25.31 23.65
CA MET A 1 -32.26 -25.42 22.91
C MET A 1 -31.24 -26.18 23.74
N ARG A 2 -30.68 -27.26 23.19
CA ARG A 2 -29.54 -27.99 23.77
C ARG A 2 -28.31 -27.07 23.83
N LYS A 3 -27.36 -27.37 24.71
CA LYS A 3 -26.10 -26.60 24.85
C LYS A 3 -25.35 -26.51 23.51
N GLN A 4 -25.37 -27.61 22.75
CA GLN A 4 -24.76 -27.75 21.43
C GLN A 4 -25.32 -26.74 20.42
N GLU A 5 -26.66 -26.67 20.30
CA GLU A 5 -27.34 -25.72 19.41
C GLU A 5 -27.01 -24.26 19.71
N LYS A 6 -26.98 -23.88 21.00
CA LYS A 6 -26.65 -22.50 21.40
C LYS A 6 -25.25 -22.09 20.98
N ILE A 7 -24.27 -22.98 21.16
CA ILE A 7 -22.88 -22.73 20.79
C ILE A 7 -22.75 -22.69 19.27
N GLY A 8 -23.37 -23.63 18.55
CA GLY A 8 -23.30 -23.69 17.09
C GLY A 8 -23.90 -22.45 16.42
N TYR A 9 -25.09 -22.00 16.84
CA TYR A 9 -25.66 -20.74 16.35
C TYR A 9 -24.84 -19.52 16.76
N GLY A 10 -24.20 -19.54 17.94
CA GLY A 10 -23.26 -18.51 18.37
C GLY A 10 -22.06 -18.39 17.41
N LEU A 11 -21.49 -19.52 16.99
CA LEU A 11 -20.38 -19.55 16.02
C LEU A 11 -20.81 -19.06 14.63
N VAL A 12 -22.01 -19.42 14.17
CA VAL A 12 -22.56 -18.89 12.91
C VAL A 12 -22.74 -17.38 12.98
N ALA A 13 -23.33 -16.88 14.08
CA ALA A 13 -23.51 -15.43 14.26
C ALA A 13 -22.16 -14.70 14.32
N ALA A 14 -21.17 -15.25 15.03
CA ALA A 14 -19.83 -14.69 15.08
C ALA A 14 -19.17 -14.66 13.70
N ALA A 15 -19.27 -15.74 12.91
CA ALA A 15 -18.74 -15.78 11.55
C ALA A 15 -19.37 -14.70 10.64
N VAL A 16 -20.70 -14.52 10.72
CA VAL A 16 -21.39 -13.46 9.97
C VAL A 16 -20.89 -12.08 10.37
N VAL A 17 -20.73 -11.82 11.68
CA VAL A 17 -20.20 -10.54 12.16
C VAL A 17 -18.77 -10.31 11.68
N LEU A 18 -17.91 -11.32 11.72
CA LEU A 18 -16.53 -11.21 11.25
C LEU A 18 -16.45 -10.93 9.75
N VAL A 19 -17.31 -11.56 8.93
CA VAL A 19 -17.41 -11.27 7.50
C VAL A 19 -17.81 -9.81 7.28
N LEU A 20 -18.85 -9.33 7.98
CA LEU A 20 -19.31 -7.94 7.84
C LEU A 20 -18.22 -6.94 8.25
N LEU A 21 -17.55 -7.15 9.39
CA LEU A 21 -16.46 -6.28 9.84
C LEU A 21 -15.28 -6.32 8.87
N GLY A 22 -14.92 -7.51 8.38
CA GLY A 22 -13.85 -7.69 7.41
C GLY A 22 -14.12 -6.99 6.08
N THR A 23 -15.39 -6.93 5.64
CA THR A 23 -15.81 -6.26 4.39
C THR A 23 -15.91 -4.76 4.54
N ILE A 24 -16.34 -4.25 5.70
CA ILE A 24 -16.35 -2.80 5.95
C ILE A 24 -14.91 -2.28 6.05
N GLY A 25 -14.03 -3.05 6.69
CA GLY A 25 -12.64 -2.65 6.89
C GLY A 25 -12.49 -1.44 7.80
N LEU A 26 -11.29 -0.86 7.79
CA LEU A 26 -10.93 0.36 8.49
C LEU A 26 -10.05 1.20 7.57
N THR A 27 -10.35 2.49 7.46
CA THR A 27 -9.51 3.45 6.75
C THR A 27 -8.73 4.30 7.75
N LEU A 28 -7.44 4.46 7.50
CA LEU A 28 -6.53 5.31 8.28
C LEU A 28 -5.98 6.40 7.36
N ASP A 29 -6.38 7.64 7.61
CA ASP A 29 -5.91 8.80 6.85
C ASP A 29 -4.74 9.48 7.58
N GLY A 30 -3.81 10.03 6.81
CA GLY A 30 -2.68 10.79 7.33
C GLY A 30 -2.05 11.70 6.27
N GLU A 31 -1.14 12.55 6.74
CA GLU A 31 -0.44 13.53 5.91
C GLU A 31 1.04 13.56 6.30
N VAL A 32 1.90 13.65 5.29
CA VAL A 32 3.33 13.91 5.43
C VAL A 32 3.61 15.26 4.79
N ASN A 33 3.92 16.23 5.63
CA ASN A 33 4.19 17.60 5.21
C ASN A 33 5.70 17.84 5.10
N ASP A 34 6.07 18.88 4.36
CA ASP A 34 7.44 19.35 4.25
C ASP A 34 8.43 18.32 3.70
N VAL A 35 7.99 17.51 2.71
CA VAL A 35 8.89 16.57 2.03
C VAL A 35 9.77 17.33 1.03
N PRO A 36 11.11 17.28 1.15
CA PRO A 36 12.00 18.06 0.31
C PRO A 36 11.88 17.68 -1.17
N THR A 37 11.77 18.67 -2.05
CA THR A 37 11.68 18.43 -3.48
C THR A 37 13.04 18.05 -4.08
N PRO A 38 13.08 17.12 -5.06
CA PRO A 38 14.30 16.77 -5.76
C PRO A 38 14.94 17.96 -6.49
N ASN A 39 16.26 18.06 -6.41
CA ASN A 39 17.05 19.11 -7.06
C ASN A 39 17.83 18.64 -8.30
N VAL A 40 17.60 17.39 -8.72
CA VAL A 40 18.18 16.79 -9.93
C VAL A 40 17.02 16.39 -10.83
N PRO A 41 16.99 16.86 -12.09
CA PRO A 41 15.93 16.49 -13.02
C PRO A 41 15.90 14.99 -13.32
N GLU A 42 14.69 14.45 -13.46
CA GLU A 42 14.41 13.08 -13.92
C GLU A 42 15.11 11.96 -13.14
N LYS A 43 15.42 12.21 -11.86
CA LYS A 43 15.97 11.22 -10.94
C LYS A 43 15.04 11.00 -9.76
N THR A 44 14.76 9.72 -9.44
CA THR A 44 14.09 9.36 -8.19
C THR A 44 15.05 9.45 -7.00
N PHE A 45 14.57 10.03 -5.91
CA PHE A 45 15.19 10.02 -4.59
C PHE A 45 14.27 9.29 -3.62
N PHE A 46 14.83 8.38 -2.84
CA PHE A 46 14.07 7.55 -1.90
C PHE A 46 14.18 8.09 -0.47
N GLY A 47 13.15 7.81 0.33
CA GLY A 47 13.23 8.00 1.76
C GLY A 47 14.27 7.08 2.40
N ASP A 48 14.94 7.57 3.46
CA ASP A 48 15.90 6.77 4.23
C ASP A 48 15.22 5.67 5.05
N GLU A 49 13.94 5.85 5.38
CA GLU A 49 13.15 4.91 6.18
C GLU A 49 12.22 4.07 5.31
N ALA A 50 12.18 2.76 5.59
CA ALA A 50 11.26 1.85 4.94
C ALA A 50 9.80 2.15 5.34
N LEU A 51 8.89 1.94 4.40
CA LEU A 51 7.46 2.00 4.65
C LEU A 51 7.04 0.95 5.69
N PRO A 52 6.09 1.25 6.59
CA PRO A 52 5.63 0.30 7.59
C PRO A 52 5.12 -1.01 6.97
N GLU A 53 5.69 -2.13 7.42
CA GLU A 53 5.27 -3.45 6.94
C GLU A 53 3.88 -3.85 7.48
N ASN A 54 3.11 -4.56 6.66
CA ASN A 54 1.89 -5.21 7.11
C ASN A 54 2.20 -6.57 7.77
N GLY A 55 2.51 -6.54 9.07
CA GLY A 55 2.82 -7.75 9.85
C GLY A 55 1.70 -8.79 9.93
N LEU A 56 0.48 -8.46 9.48
CA LEU A 56 -0.67 -9.36 9.39
C LEU A 56 -1.14 -9.58 7.94
N ALA A 57 -0.28 -9.36 6.94
CA ALA A 57 -0.62 -9.43 5.51
C ALA A 57 -1.35 -10.72 5.09
N THR A 58 -1.07 -11.83 5.77
CA THR A 58 -1.79 -13.10 5.53
C THR A 58 -3.29 -13.01 5.83
N PHE A 59 -3.68 -12.22 6.84
CA PHE A 59 -5.06 -12.12 7.30
C PHE A 59 -5.71 -10.77 6.96
N ILE A 60 -4.93 -9.69 6.89
CA ILE A 60 -5.39 -8.33 6.64
C ILE A 60 -4.70 -7.83 5.38
N SER A 61 -5.48 -7.43 4.38
CA SER A 61 -4.97 -6.71 3.21
C SER A 61 -4.93 -5.21 3.52
N ALA A 62 -3.86 -4.53 3.11
CA ALA A 62 -3.70 -3.09 3.26
C ALA A 62 -3.58 -2.46 1.88
N GLU A 63 -4.50 -1.57 1.54
CA GLU A 63 -4.49 -0.78 0.32
C GLU A 63 -4.07 0.65 0.65
N LEU A 64 -2.92 1.09 0.18
CA LEU A 64 -2.48 2.48 0.25
C LEU A 64 -3.08 3.26 -0.92
N THR A 65 -3.60 4.44 -0.66
CA THR A 65 -3.91 5.46 -1.67
C THR A 65 -3.14 6.72 -1.32
N LEU A 66 -2.39 7.26 -2.28
CA LEU A 66 -1.49 8.38 -2.07
C LEU A 66 -1.78 9.47 -3.09
N THR A 67 -1.91 10.71 -2.62
CA THR A 67 -2.09 11.93 -3.42
C THR A 67 -1.12 13.01 -2.95
N TRP A 68 -0.81 13.99 -3.79
CA TRP A 68 0.06 15.10 -3.42
C TRP A 68 -0.36 16.40 -4.12
N ASP A 69 0.07 17.54 -3.59
CA ASP A 69 -0.50 18.86 -3.91
C ASP A 69 -0.01 19.51 -5.22
N ARG A 70 0.66 18.76 -6.11
CA ARG A 70 1.36 19.30 -7.28
C ARG A 70 1.62 18.28 -8.39
N ASN A 71 1.86 18.74 -9.62
CA ASN A 71 1.99 17.87 -10.80
C ASN A 71 3.37 17.95 -11.49
N ASP A 72 4.32 18.70 -10.93
CA ASP A 72 5.70 18.83 -11.40
C ASP A 72 6.65 17.78 -10.76
N ILE A 73 6.11 16.90 -9.91
CA ILE A 73 6.80 15.73 -9.37
C ILE A 73 5.99 14.46 -9.66
N TYR A 74 6.66 13.32 -9.54
CA TYR A 74 6.05 12.01 -9.47
C TYR A 74 6.45 11.30 -8.18
N VAL A 75 5.64 10.32 -7.79
CA VAL A 75 5.88 9.49 -6.62
C VAL A 75 5.86 8.03 -7.04
N VAL A 76 6.80 7.24 -6.51
CA VAL A 76 6.92 5.81 -6.77
C VAL A 76 7.07 5.02 -5.48
N ILE A 77 6.75 3.72 -5.56
CA ILE A 77 7.05 2.72 -4.54
C ILE A 77 7.89 1.62 -5.17
N VAL A 78 8.96 1.26 -4.48
CA VAL A 78 9.92 0.25 -4.92
C VAL A 78 10.21 -0.73 -3.77
N ASP A 79 10.76 -1.88 -4.12
CA ASP A 79 11.39 -2.78 -3.15
C ASP A 79 12.84 -2.35 -2.83
N GLU A 80 13.45 -3.03 -1.87
CA GLU A 80 14.83 -2.77 -1.43
C GLU A 80 15.86 -2.97 -2.55
N ASP A 81 15.72 -4.02 -3.37
CA ASP A 81 16.65 -4.34 -4.45
C ASP A 81 16.64 -3.23 -5.53
N GLU A 82 15.46 -2.73 -5.86
CA GLU A 82 15.24 -1.66 -6.82
C GLU A 82 15.78 -0.32 -6.30
N LYS A 83 15.52 0.01 -5.04
CA LYS A 83 16.10 1.19 -4.39
C LYS A 83 17.63 1.16 -4.49
N ASP A 84 18.25 0.05 -4.11
CA ASP A 84 19.71 -0.11 -4.13
C ASP A 84 20.29 0.00 -5.55
N ARG A 85 19.59 -0.56 -6.54
CA ARG A 85 19.93 -0.39 -7.95
C ARG A 85 19.91 1.08 -8.34
N CYS A 86 18.85 1.80 -8.01
CA CYS A 86 18.70 3.20 -8.37
C CYS A 86 19.73 4.12 -7.71
N GLU A 87 20.05 3.88 -6.44
CA GLU A 87 21.06 4.63 -5.73
C GLU A 87 22.48 4.35 -6.24
N SER A 88 22.71 3.16 -6.82
CA SER A 88 23.99 2.81 -7.43
C SER A 88 24.29 3.59 -8.73
N ILE A 89 23.27 4.19 -9.37
CA ILE A 89 23.42 4.95 -10.61
C ILE A 89 23.97 6.36 -10.30
N PRO A 90 25.19 6.70 -10.77
CA PRO A 90 25.75 8.03 -10.61
C PRO A 90 24.86 9.08 -11.30
N ILE A 91 24.70 10.25 -10.67
CA ILE A 91 23.83 11.34 -11.16
C ILE A 91 24.14 11.74 -12.61
N GLY A 92 25.42 11.71 -13.02
CA GLY A 92 25.83 12.05 -14.38
C GLY A 92 25.53 10.98 -15.45
N LEU A 93 24.96 9.84 -15.07
CA LEU A 93 24.60 8.73 -15.96
C LEU A 93 23.08 8.47 -16.00
N VAL A 94 22.27 9.28 -15.31
CA VAL A 94 20.81 9.21 -15.42
C VAL A 94 20.44 9.70 -16.82
N ASN A 95 19.83 8.82 -17.61
CA ASN A 95 19.40 9.13 -18.96
C ASN A 95 17.90 9.43 -18.93
N GLY A 96 17.55 10.68 -19.17
CA GLY A 96 16.17 11.14 -19.13
C GLY A 96 15.27 10.35 -20.07
N GLY A 97 14.05 10.07 -19.63
CA GLY A 97 13.07 9.25 -20.38
C GLY A 97 13.42 7.77 -20.54
N SER A 98 14.43 7.25 -19.83
CA SER A 98 14.78 5.82 -19.86
C SER A 98 13.92 4.98 -18.91
N THR A 99 13.49 3.80 -19.36
CA THR A 99 12.72 2.83 -18.58
C THR A 99 13.56 1.97 -17.63
N THR A 100 14.85 2.28 -17.50
CA THR A 100 15.81 1.51 -16.67
C THR A 100 16.75 2.42 -15.87
N ALA A 101 16.47 3.73 -15.84
CA ALA A 101 17.32 4.72 -15.19
C ALA A 101 16.65 5.34 -13.97
N CYS A 102 15.70 4.65 -13.33
CA CYS A 102 15.04 5.12 -12.12
C CYS A 102 14.38 6.49 -12.33
N THR A 103 13.56 6.51 -13.37
CA THR A 103 12.76 7.64 -13.84
C THR A 103 11.27 7.29 -13.63
N PRO A 104 10.31 8.20 -13.91
CA PRO A 104 8.89 7.88 -13.74
C PRO A 104 8.40 6.78 -14.72
N TYR A 105 9.23 6.41 -15.70
CA TYR A 105 8.92 5.43 -16.72
C TYR A 105 9.58 4.06 -16.48
N ASP A 106 10.23 3.88 -15.33
CA ASP A 106 10.86 2.61 -14.99
C ASP A 106 9.80 1.53 -14.78
N SER A 107 9.99 0.37 -15.44
CA SER A 107 9.02 -0.72 -15.41
C SER A 107 9.09 -1.56 -14.14
N ASP A 108 10.16 -1.41 -13.35
CA ASP A 108 10.39 -2.22 -12.16
C ASP A 108 9.82 -1.55 -10.88
N MET A 109 9.06 -0.46 -11.04
CA MET A 109 8.34 0.21 -9.97
C MET A 109 7.09 -0.60 -9.58
N LEU A 110 6.87 -0.85 -8.29
CA LEU A 110 5.69 -1.56 -7.79
C LEU A 110 4.42 -0.73 -7.96
N ALA A 111 4.56 0.58 -7.74
CA ALA A 111 3.52 1.56 -8.03
C ALA A 111 4.16 2.90 -8.39
N ALA A 112 3.52 3.64 -9.28
CA ALA A 112 3.96 4.96 -9.70
C ALA A 112 2.76 5.83 -10.02
N GLY A 113 2.86 7.12 -9.70
CA GLY A 113 1.89 8.13 -10.10
C GLY A 113 2.59 9.42 -10.53
N THR A 114 2.08 10.02 -11.60
CA THR A 114 2.62 11.24 -12.21
C THR A 114 1.67 12.43 -12.14
N ASP A 115 0.48 12.22 -11.56
CA ASP A 115 -0.58 13.21 -11.35
C ASP A 115 -0.89 13.21 -9.85
N GLY A 116 -0.62 14.32 -9.17
CA GLY A 116 -0.78 14.43 -7.73
C GLY A 116 -2.23 14.54 -7.29
N ASP A 117 -3.10 15.08 -8.14
CA ASP A 117 -4.54 15.18 -7.88
C ASP A 117 -5.21 13.80 -8.00
N ALA A 118 -4.81 13.03 -9.01
CA ALA A 118 -5.29 11.65 -9.19
C ALA A 118 -4.63 10.66 -8.22
N GLY A 119 -3.34 10.87 -7.94
CA GLY A 119 -2.54 9.99 -7.12
C GLY A 119 -2.37 8.59 -7.71
N PHE A 120 -2.11 7.61 -6.82
CA PHE A 120 -2.19 6.19 -7.16
C PHE A 120 -2.64 5.36 -5.95
N SER A 121 -3.08 4.13 -6.23
CA SER A 121 -3.38 3.12 -5.20
C SER A 121 -2.46 1.92 -5.36
N TRP A 122 -2.03 1.36 -4.23
CA TRP A 122 -1.10 0.24 -4.15
C TRP A 122 -1.50 -0.71 -3.02
N THR A 123 -1.69 -1.99 -3.33
CA THR A 123 -1.87 -3.03 -2.31
C THR A 123 -0.52 -3.40 -1.71
N VAL A 124 -0.33 -3.19 -0.41
CA VAL A 124 0.94 -3.47 0.27
C VAL A 124 1.28 -4.95 0.21
N GLU A 125 2.34 -5.29 -0.52
CA GLU A 125 2.89 -6.64 -0.57
C GLU A 125 3.76 -6.97 0.66
N PRO A 126 4.00 -8.26 0.95
CA PRO A 126 4.99 -8.66 1.95
C PRO A 126 6.40 -8.29 1.49
N GLY A 127 7.13 -7.54 2.31
CA GLY A 127 8.51 -7.13 2.03
C GLY A 127 8.83 -5.73 2.55
N VAL A 128 10.09 -5.33 2.37
CA VAL A 128 10.59 -3.99 2.69
C VAL A 128 10.41 -3.11 1.45
N HIS A 129 9.71 -2.00 1.63
CA HIS A 129 9.35 -1.09 0.55
C HIS A 129 9.77 0.33 0.87
N PHE A 130 10.07 1.11 -0.15
CA PHE A 130 10.48 2.51 -0.01
C PHE A 130 9.66 3.39 -0.93
N ALA A 131 9.28 4.56 -0.43
CA ALA A 131 8.69 5.61 -1.24
C ALA A 131 9.81 6.46 -1.87
N GLY A 132 9.66 6.80 -3.14
CA GLY A 132 10.55 7.66 -3.88
C GLY A 132 9.81 8.81 -4.55
N ILE A 133 10.51 9.93 -4.74
CA ILE A 133 10.01 11.13 -5.41
C ILE A 133 10.99 11.56 -6.49
N GLY A 134 10.49 12.08 -7.61
CA GLY A 134 11.31 12.61 -8.69
C GLY A 134 10.61 13.72 -9.46
N THR A 135 11.32 14.39 -10.37
CA THR A 135 10.74 15.46 -11.20
C THR A 135 10.29 14.91 -12.55
N MET A 136 9.14 15.37 -13.05
CA MET A 136 8.57 14.89 -14.32
C MET A 136 9.28 15.45 -15.56
N ASP A 137 9.91 16.63 -15.44
CA ASP A 137 10.56 17.34 -16.55
C ASP A 137 12.03 17.68 -16.22
N GLU A 138 12.77 18.16 -17.23
CA GLU A 138 14.11 18.77 -17.09
C GLU A 138 14.15 20.01 -16.15
N GLY A 139 12.97 20.51 -15.75
CA GLY A 139 12.81 21.63 -14.83
C GLY A 139 12.84 21.21 -13.36
N LEU A 140 13.29 22.12 -12.50
CA LEU A 140 13.17 21.94 -11.05
C LEU A 140 11.73 22.26 -10.60
N PRO A 141 11.19 21.52 -9.62
CA PRO A 141 9.85 21.75 -9.09
C PRO A 141 9.72 23.14 -8.46
N ALA A 142 8.51 23.70 -8.53
CA ALA A 142 8.18 25.03 -8.04
C ALA A 142 8.10 25.05 -6.51
N GLY A 143 9.23 25.14 -5.82
CA GLY A 143 9.30 25.21 -4.37
C GLY A 143 10.17 24.12 -3.77
N THR A 144 10.40 24.21 -2.46
CA THR A 144 11.32 23.33 -1.73
C THR A 144 10.65 22.11 -1.13
N ASP A 145 9.32 22.14 -1.03
CA ASP A 145 8.56 21.19 -0.23
C ASP A 145 7.30 20.71 -0.98
N VAL A 146 6.92 19.46 -0.72
CA VAL A 146 5.67 18.84 -1.18
C VAL A 146 4.92 18.24 0.01
N ASN A 147 3.59 18.35 0.00
CA ASN A 147 2.74 17.70 0.98
C ASN A 147 2.08 16.47 0.34
N LEU A 148 2.21 15.33 1.00
CA LEU A 148 1.58 14.08 0.59
C LEU A 148 0.45 13.74 1.56
N THR A 149 -0.69 13.38 1.01
CA THR A 149 -1.83 12.84 1.75
C THR A 149 -1.96 11.36 1.44
N TYR A 150 -2.09 10.53 2.46
CA TYR A 150 -2.26 9.10 2.29
C TYR A 150 -3.48 8.58 3.03
N SER A 151 -4.05 7.52 2.49
CA SER A 151 -5.16 6.78 3.07
C SER A 151 -4.87 5.29 2.99
N VAL A 152 -4.84 4.60 4.12
CA VAL A 152 -4.62 3.15 4.19
C VAL A 152 -5.94 2.46 4.51
N HIS A 153 -6.48 1.72 3.56
CA HIS A 153 -7.68 0.92 3.73
C HIS A 153 -7.30 -0.53 4.10
N LEU A 154 -7.59 -0.92 5.34
CA LEU A 154 -7.38 -2.25 5.89
C LEU A 154 -8.64 -3.08 5.78
N GLN A 155 -8.57 -4.24 5.14
CA GLN A 155 -9.69 -5.15 4.95
C GLN A 155 -9.30 -6.60 5.24
N ALA A 156 -10.28 -7.47 5.46
CA ALA A 156 -10.01 -8.89 5.60
C ALA A 156 -9.47 -9.47 4.28
N SER A 157 -8.38 -10.21 4.37
CA SER A 157 -7.86 -10.98 3.23
C SER A 157 -8.76 -12.17 2.89
N PHE A 158 -8.51 -12.78 1.74
CA PHE A 158 -9.12 -14.04 1.35
C PHE A 158 -8.96 -15.15 2.41
N VAL A 159 -7.79 -15.25 3.04
CA VAL A 159 -7.52 -16.27 4.05
C VAL A 159 -8.38 -16.05 5.29
N ALA A 160 -8.55 -14.79 5.72
CA ALA A 160 -9.43 -14.46 6.83
C ALA A 160 -10.89 -14.82 6.51
N TYR A 161 -11.40 -14.47 5.33
CA TYR A 161 -12.74 -14.86 4.90
C TYR A 161 -12.94 -16.38 4.85
N PHE A 162 -11.93 -17.12 4.39
CA PHE A 162 -11.97 -18.58 4.40
C PHE A 162 -12.08 -19.13 5.82
N LEU A 163 -11.31 -18.60 6.77
CA LEU A 163 -11.42 -19.00 8.18
C LEU A 163 -12.78 -18.64 8.78
N PHE A 164 -13.33 -17.48 8.47
CA PHE A 164 -14.67 -17.09 8.92
C PHE A 164 -15.74 -18.06 8.39
N ALA A 165 -15.62 -18.46 7.11
CA ALA A 165 -16.51 -19.45 6.51
C ALA A 165 -16.39 -20.82 7.21
N LEU A 166 -15.17 -21.26 7.55
CA LEU A 166 -14.96 -22.50 8.30
C LEU A 166 -15.59 -22.44 9.70
N VAL A 167 -15.48 -21.32 10.40
CA VAL A 167 -16.14 -21.11 11.69
C VAL A 167 -17.66 -21.19 11.54
N GLY A 168 -18.22 -20.58 10.48
CA GLY A 168 -19.64 -20.62 10.19
C GLY A 168 -20.15 -22.03 9.88
N VAL A 169 -19.47 -22.75 8.98
CA VAL A 169 -19.81 -24.14 8.62
C VAL A 169 -19.64 -25.08 9.81
N GLY A 170 -18.55 -24.93 10.56
CA GLY A 170 -18.29 -25.70 11.78
C GLY A 170 -19.37 -25.44 12.84
N GLY A 171 -19.77 -24.18 13.03
CA GLY A 171 -20.88 -23.80 13.90
C GLY A 171 -22.20 -24.45 13.48
N LEU A 172 -22.52 -24.42 12.19
CA LEU A 172 -23.72 -25.07 11.66
C LEU A 172 -23.69 -26.59 11.87
N ALA A 173 -22.56 -27.24 11.60
CA ALA A 173 -22.40 -28.67 11.85
C ALA A 173 -22.58 -29.01 13.34
N TYR A 174 -22.04 -28.17 14.24
CA TYR A 174 -22.15 -28.33 15.69
C TYR A 174 -23.58 -28.24 16.20
N THR A 175 -24.46 -27.47 15.54
CA THR A 175 -25.89 -27.45 15.91
C THR A 175 -26.60 -28.78 15.66
N ARG A 176 -26.05 -29.65 14.80
CA ARG A 176 -26.64 -30.93 14.39
C ARG A 176 -26.00 -32.14 15.07
N MET A 177 -24.99 -31.93 15.90
CA MET A 177 -24.40 -33.02 16.69
C MET A 177 -25.29 -33.30 17.92
N GLU A 178 -25.65 -34.57 18.09
CA GLU A 178 -26.62 -35.03 19.10
C GLU A 178 -26.08 -35.00 20.53
#